data_AF-A0A0D0CH43-F1
#
_entry.id   AF-A0A0D0CH43-F1
#
_cell.length_a   1.000
_cell.length_b   1.000
_cell.length_c   1.000
_cell.angle_alpha   90.00
_cell.angle_beta   90.00
_cell.angle_gamma   90.00
#
_symmetry.space_group_name_H-M   'P 1'
#
loop_
_entity.id
_entity.type
_entity.pdbx_description
1 polymer ?
#
loop_
_entity_poly.entity_id
_entity_poly.type
_entity_poly.pdbx_seq_one_letter_code
_entity_poly.pdbx_strand_id
1 'polypeptide(L)'
;MTLTSENAFHSASHFTIEQAIFTAVSNDEKKKVQKWLNAPDCTINLQAADDKTTEGTGQWILNHPEYIKWKQNPNVLCIPGKGKGVSPDRTSMLDHS
;
A
#
# COMPACT_ATOMS: atom_id res chain seq x y z
N MET A 1 26.39 -23.91 17.27
CA MET A 1 26.19 -22.59 16.63
C MET A 1 26.49 -21.55 17.69
N THR A 2 27.58 -20.82 17.55
CA THR A 2 28.08 -19.88 18.57
C THR A 2 27.61 -18.47 18.18
N LEU A 3 26.75 -17.85 18.99
CA LEU A 3 26.34 -16.47 18.79
C LEU A 3 27.41 -15.58 19.43
N THR A 4 28.35 -15.05 18.64
CA THR A 4 29.26 -13.99 19.10
C THR A 4 28.48 -12.68 19.11
N SER A 5 27.85 -12.35 20.23
CA SER A 5 27.27 -11.03 20.42
C SER A 5 28.41 -10.02 20.55
N GLU A 6 28.59 -9.13 19.58
CA GLU A 6 29.14 -7.81 19.89
C GLU A 6 28.09 -7.06 20.72
N ASN A 7 28.18 -7.33 22.02
CA ASN A 7 27.47 -6.85 23.20
C ASN A 7 26.21 -5.97 23.02
N ALA A 8 25.04 -6.62 22.98
CA ALA A 8 23.76 -5.98 23.33
C ALA A 8 23.67 -5.57 24.81
N PHE A 9 24.58 -6.08 25.67
CA PHE A 9 24.60 -5.85 27.12
C PHE A 9 25.98 -5.45 27.64
N HIS A 10 26.75 -4.67 26.86
CA HIS A 10 28.04 -4.19 27.36
C HIS A 10 27.76 -3.33 28.59
N SER A 11 28.31 -3.72 29.75
CA SER A 11 28.22 -2.97 31.01
C SER A 11 26.85 -2.95 31.72
N ALA A 12 25.87 -3.78 31.33
CA ALA A 12 24.62 -3.88 32.08
C ALA A 12 24.82 -4.67 33.40
N SER A 13 24.34 -4.14 34.53
CA SER A 13 24.34 -4.82 35.83
C SER A 13 23.02 -4.56 36.56
N HIS A 14 22.65 -5.43 37.52
CA HIS A 14 21.45 -5.30 38.36
C HIS A 14 20.10 -5.20 37.61
N PHE A 15 19.84 -6.10 36.66
CA PHE A 15 18.51 -6.20 36.06
C PHE A 15 18.02 -7.65 35.99
N THR A 16 16.70 -7.81 35.98
CA THR A 16 16.02 -9.10 35.82
C THR A 16 15.12 -9.00 34.60
N ILE A 17 15.25 -9.98 33.70
CA ILE A 17 14.31 -10.18 32.60
C ILE A 17 13.44 -11.36 32.99
N GLU A 18 12.21 -11.08 33.43
CA GLU A 18 11.30 -12.15 33.86
C GLU A 18 10.67 -12.87 32.68
N GLN A 19 10.36 -12.17 31.58
CA GLN A 19 9.77 -12.74 30.36
C GLN A 19 10.20 -11.93 29.12
N ALA A 20 11.27 -12.33 28.43
CA ALA A 20 11.59 -11.78 27.11
C ALA A 20 11.88 -12.87 26.08
N ILE A 21 11.48 -12.59 24.85
CA ILE A 21 11.79 -13.40 23.67
C ILE A 21 12.82 -12.62 22.86
N PHE A 22 14.00 -13.21 22.69
CA PHE A 22 15.04 -12.67 21.82
C PHE A 22 15.03 -13.44 20.51
N THR A 23 14.65 -12.76 19.42
CA THR A 23 14.75 -13.33 18.07
C THR A 23 16.08 -12.91 17.44
N ALA A 24 17.06 -13.82 17.48
CA ALA A 24 18.30 -13.63 16.74
C ALA A 24 18.07 -13.91 15.25
N VAL A 25 18.26 -12.89 14.42
CA VAL A 25 18.12 -12.99 12.96
C VAL A 25 19.50 -12.93 12.34
N SER A 26 19.82 -13.86 11.44
CA SER A 26 21.10 -13.83 10.73
C SER A 26 21.15 -12.61 9.80
N ASN A 27 22.37 -12.17 9.45
CA ASN A 27 22.54 -11.04 8.55
C ASN A 27 21.94 -11.32 7.14
N ASP A 28 21.92 -12.59 6.72
CA ASP A 28 21.33 -12.99 5.44
C ASP A 28 19.80 -12.92 5.46
N GLU A 29 19.16 -13.34 6.56
CA GLU A 29 17.72 -13.18 6.75
C GLU A 29 17.32 -11.69 6.79
N LYS A 30 18.13 -10.86 7.47
CA LYS A 30 17.95 -9.40 7.46
C LYS A 30 17.99 -8.83 6.03
N LYS A 31 18.96 -9.25 5.22
CA LYS A 31 19.07 -8.82 3.81
C LYS A 31 17.89 -9.26 2.96
N LYS A 32 17.35 -10.47 3.18
CA LYS A 32 16.14 -10.95 2.48
C LYS A 32 14.93 -10.10 2.81
N VAL A 33 14.70 -9.81 4.09
CA VAL A 33 13.59 -8.94 4.52
C VAL A 33 13.75 -7.54 3.94
N GLN A 34 14.96 -6.97 3.99
CA GLN A 34 15.22 -5.66 3.39
C GLN A 34 14.96 -5.66 1.87
N LYS A 35 15.39 -6.70 1.15
CA LYS A 35 15.11 -6.85 -0.28
C LYS A 35 13.62 -6.99 -0.58
N TRP A 36 12.86 -7.68 0.27
CA TRP A 36 11.42 -7.81 0.16
C TRP A 36 10.69 -6.47 0.41
N LEU A 37 11.19 -5.66 1.35
CA LEU A 37 10.67 -4.32 1.64
C LEU A 37 11.01 -3.28 0.57
N ASN A 38 12.04 -3.52 -0.24
CA ASN A 38 12.37 -2.61 -1.33
C ASN A 38 11.17 -2.53 -2.29
N ALA A 39 10.78 -1.30 -2.63
CA ALA A 39 9.77 -1.09 -3.63
C ALA A 39 10.21 -1.76 -4.95
N PRO A 40 9.30 -2.44 -5.66
CA PRO A 40 9.59 -2.90 -7.01
C PRO A 40 9.95 -1.72 -7.88
N ASP A 41 10.81 -1.95 -8.88
CA ASP A 41 11.09 -0.94 -9.90
C ASP A 41 9.77 -0.58 -10.60
N CYS A 42 9.33 0.66 -10.40
CA CYS A 42 8.07 1.15 -10.92
C CYS A 42 8.16 1.67 -12.36
N THR A 43 9.36 1.71 -12.97
CA THR A 43 9.58 2.25 -14.31
C THR A 43 8.71 1.55 -15.37
N ILE A 44 8.60 0.22 -15.31
CA ILE A 44 7.79 -0.55 -16.26
C ILE A 44 6.30 -0.19 -16.12
N ASN A 45 5.81 -0.08 -14.89
CA ASN A 45 4.41 0.27 -14.63
C ASN A 45 4.13 1.73 -15.01
N LEU A 46 5.09 2.63 -14.80
CA LEU A 46 4.99 4.03 -15.18
C LEU A 46 4.95 4.16 -16.70
N GLN A 47 5.89 3.52 -17.42
CA GLN A 47 5.90 3.52 -18.88
C GLN A 47 4.63 2.91 -19.45
N ALA A 48 4.17 1.78 -18.91
CA ALA A 48 2.93 1.15 -19.37
C ALA A 48 1.68 2.00 -19.06
N ALA A 49 1.70 2.80 -18.00
CA ALA A 49 0.64 3.75 -17.71
C ALA A 49 0.69 4.91 -18.71
N ASP A 50 1.86 5.50 -18.92
CA ASP A 50 2.10 6.60 -19.87
C ASP A 50 1.72 6.19 -21.30
N ASP A 51 2.16 5.02 -21.76
CA ASP A 51 1.83 4.48 -23.10
C ASP A 51 0.32 4.26 -23.29
N LYS A 52 -0.42 3.99 -22.20
CA LYS A 52 -1.87 3.81 -22.21
C LYS A 52 -2.63 5.12 -21.96
N THR A 53 -1.94 6.18 -21.53
CA THR A 53 -2.60 7.47 -21.41
C THR A 53 -2.95 7.97 -22.80
N THR A 54 -4.20 8.39 -22.97
CA THR A 54 -4.63 9.09 -24.18
C THR A 54 -4.64 10.58 -23.86
N GLU A 55 -4.06 11.41 -24.73
CA GLU A 55 -4.07 12.86 -24.56
C GLU A 55 -5.51 13.36 -24.30
N GLY A 56 -5.67 14.25 -23.32
CA GLY A 56 -6.97 14.75 -22.90
C GLY A 56 -7.72 13.86 -21.89
N THR A 57 -7.25 12.64 -21.62
CA THR A 57 -7.81 11.81 -20.54
C THR A 57 -7.65 12.51 -19.20
N GLY A 58 -8.72 12.57 -18.42
CA GLY A 58 -8.75 13.28 -17.14
C GLY A 58 -9.00 14.79 -17.25
N GLN A 59 -8.94 15.42 -18.42
CA GLN A 59 -9.25 16.86 -18.56
C GLN A 59 -10.69 17.19 -18.13
N TRP A 60 -11.60 16.22 -18.24
CA TRP A 60 -13.00 16.38 -17.81
C TRP A 60 -13.15 16.73 -16.32
N ILE A 61 -12.24 16.28 -15.44
CA ILE A 61 -12.32 16.60 -14.00
C ILE A 61 -11.91 18.04 -13.74
N LEU A 62 -10.98 18.59 -14.53
CA LEU A 62 -10.43 19.93 -14.31
C LEU A 62 -11.48 21.03 -14.53
N ASN A 63 -12.45 20.75 -15.39
CA ASN A 63 -13.60 21.61 -15.66
C ASN A 63 -14.83 21.24 -14.80
N HIS A 64 -14.75 20.21 -13.95
CA HIS A 64 -15.89 19.78 -13.15
C HIS A 64 -16.18 20.77 -12.02
N PRO A 65 -17.44 21.22 -11.84
CA PRO A 65 -17.79 22.23 -10.84
C PRO A 65 -17.36 21.87 -9.40
N GLU A 66 -17.44 20.60 -9.04
CA GLU A 66 -17.00 20.13 -7.71
C GLU A 66 -15.49 20.23 -7.51
N TYR A 67 -14.71 19.94 -8.56
CA TYR A 67 -13.26 20.11 -8.54
C TYR A 67 -12.89 21.60 -8.43
N ILE A 68 -13.58 22.46 -9.17
CA ILE A 68 -13.36 23.92 -9.11
C ILE A 68 -13.66 24.46 -7.70
N LYS A 69 -14.78 24.03 -7.09
CA LYS A 69 -15.15 24.40 -5.72
C LYS A 69 -14.13 23.89 -4.70
N TRP A 70 -13.71 22.64 -4.81
CA TRP A 70 -12.67 22.07 -3.95
C TRP A 70 -11.34 22.82 -4.09
N LYS A 71 -10.93 23.16 -5.32
CA LYS A 71 -9.68 23.89 -5.57
C LYS A 71 -9.67 25.27 -4.91
N GLN A 72 -10.83 25.93 -4.79
CA GLN A 72 -10.95 27.24 -4.14
C GLN A 72 -10.89 27.15 -2.61
N ASN A 73 -11.32 26.04 -2.01
CA ASN A 73 -11.24 25.80 -0.57
C ASN A 73 -10.97 24.30 -0.28
N PRO A 74 -9.68 23.90 -0.27
CA PRO A 74 -9.32 22.48 -0.25
C PRO A 74 -9.74 21.76 1.04
N ASN A 75 -10.54 20.72 0.87
CA ASN A 75 -10.86 19.72 1.89
C ASN A 75 -10.78 18.30 1.25
N VAL A 76 -11.80 17.46 1.43
CA VAL A 76 -11.91 16.15 0.78
C VAL A 76 -12.73 16.25 -0.50
N LEU A 77 -12.15 15.81 -1.63
CA LEU A 77 -12.85 15.60 -2.90
C LEU A 77 -13.04 14.10 -3.14
N CYS A 78 -14.30 13.63 -3.09
CA CYS A 78 -14.64 12.25 -3.44
C CYS A 78 -15.09 12.19 -4.89
N ILE A 79 -14.34 11.49 -5.74
CA ILE A 79 -14.72 11.25 -7.14
C ILE A 79 -15.34 9.86 -7.23
N PRO A 80 -16.66 9.73 -7.48
CA PRO A 80 -17.27 8.42 -7.62
C PRO A 80 -16.74 7.73 -8.88
N GLY A 81 -16.07 6.59 -8.70
CA GLY A 81 -15.64 5.77 -9.83
C GLY A 81 -16.86 5.23 -10.58
N LYS A 82 -16.88 5.37 -11.91
CA LYS A 82 -17.83 4.64 -12.77
C LYS A 82 -17.37 3.19 -12.94
N GLY A 83 -17.27 2.43 -11.85
CA GLY A 83 -17.23 0.99 -11.94
C GLY A 83 -18.61 0.52 -12.40
N LYS A 84 -18.73 -0.06 -13.60
CA LYS A 84 -19.94 -0.80 -13.98
C LYS A 84 -20.05 -2.05 -13.08
N GLY A 85 -20.55 -1.87 -11.87
CA GLY A 85 -21.17 -2.94 -11.11
C GLY A 85 -22.48 -3.30 -11.79
N VAL A 86 -22.57 -4.56 -12.21
CA VAL A 86 -23.75 -5.36 -12.58
C VAL A 86 -25.12 -4.63 -12.55
N SER A 87 -25.84 -4.69 -13.67
CA SER A 87 -27.21 -4.17 -13.83
C SER A 87 -28.18 -4.64 -12.72
N PRO A 88 -29.21 -3.83 -12.34
CA PRO A 88 -30.13 -4.15 -11.24
C PRO A 88 -31.16 -5.26 -11.51
N ASP A 89 -31.16 -5.93 -12.67
CA ASP A 89 -32.27 -6.79 -13.13
C ASP A 89 -32.04 -8.31 -12.98
N ARG A 90 -31.32 -8.78 -11.95
CA ARG A 90 -31.24 -10.24 -11.66
C ARG A 90 -31.48 -10.57 -10.19
N THR A 91 -32.66 -10.23 -9.68
CA THR A 91 -33.13 -10.71 -8.36
C THR A 91 -34.54 -11.30 -8.38
N SER A 92 -35.02 -11.83 -9.51
CA SER A 92 -36.35 -12.46 -9.60
C SER A 92 -36.41 -13.81 -10.33
N MET A 93 -35.36 -14.63 -10.25
CA MET A 93 -35.43 -16.03 -10.71
C MET A 93 -34.94 -17.00 -9.64
N LEU A 94 -35.51 -16.90 -8.44
CA LEU A 94 -35.62 -18.02 -7.50
C LEU A 94 -36.96 -17.89 -6.75
N ASP A 95 -38.04 -17.92 -7.51
CA ASP A 95 -39.34 -18.37 -7.02
C ASP A 95 -39.88 -19.37 -8.06
N HIS A 96 -40.27 -20.55 -7.55
CA HIS A 96 -40.93 -21.67 -8.23
C HIS A 96 -40.06 -22.66 -9.01
N SER A 97 -39.63 -23.73 -8.33
CA SER A 97 -40.11 -25.11 -8.55
C SER A 97 -39.56 -26.06 -7.49
#